data_AF-A0A9D6P030-F1
#
_entry.id   AF-A0A9D6P030-F1
#
_cell.length_a   1.000
_cell.length_b   1.000
_cell.length_c   1.000
_cell.angle_alpha   90.00
_cell.angle_beta   90.00
_cell.angle_gamma   90.00
#
_symmetry.space_group_name_H-M   'P 1'
#
loop_
_entity.id
_entity.type
_entity.pdbx_description
1 polymer ?
#
loop_
_entity_poly.entity_id
_entity_poly.type
_entity_poly.pdbx_seq_one_letter_code
_entity_poly.pdbx_strand_id
1 'polypeptide(L)'
;MKTLIAILIIVAFLQTTILPIDLVLIILICRSYIKVGKLNLILGFWLGLLVSFLDLTPLGVQAVIYLFIIQLVQVLSKFPLAGNSLLIVPISLILLSLNHFFISLAAQTTTQLFPKVIVESLLSLPVLYLLRLWEDRFFVRKEIRLKIAKH
;
A
#
# COMPACT_ATOMS: atom_id res chain seq x y z
N MET A 1 -14.04 6.81 -2.51
CA MET A 1 -12.91 7.55 -1.90
C MET A 1 -13.11 7.77 -0.40
N LYS A 2 -14.18 8.46 0.04
CA LYS A 2 -14.45 8.71 1.47
C LYS A 2 -14.54 7.42 2.30
N THR A 3 -15.19 6.38 1.75
CA THR A 3 -15.31 5.05 2.38
C THR A 3 -13.96 4.34 2.56
N LEU A 4 -13.04 4.44 1.60
CA LEU A 4 -11.72 3.84 1.70
C LEU A 4 -10.86 4.55 2.76
N ILE A 5 -10.96 5.88 2.86
CA ILE A 5 -10.28 6.64 3.92
C ILE A 5 -10.76 6.18 5.30
N ALA A 6 -12.07 6.04 5.50
CA ALA A 6 -12.62 5.52 6.74
C ALA A 6 -12.12 4.10 7.07
N ILE A 7 -12.09 3.20 6.08
CA ILE A 7 -11.54 1.85 6.23
C ILE A 7 -10.05 1.91 6.62
N LEU A 8 -9.24 2.75 5.95
CA LEU A 8 -7.82 2.88 6.26
C LEU A 8 -7.56 3.41 7.67
N ILE A 9 -8.40 4.32 8.17
CA ILE A 9 -8.31 4.78 9.56
C ILE A 9 -8.60 3.63 10.52
N ILE A 10 -9.69 2.88 10.30
CA ILE A 10 -10.03 1.72 11.15
C ILE A 10 -8.92 0.66 11.11
N VAL A 11 -8.36 0.39 9.93
CA VAL A 11 -7.25 -0.53 9.76
C VAL A 11 -5.98 -0.03 10.47
N ALA A 12 -5.71 1.28 10.45
CA ALA A 12 -4.60 1.88 11.18
C ALA A 12 -4.74 1.65 12.69
N PHE A 13 -5.94 1.79 13.26
CA PHE A 13 -6.17 1.43 14.66
C PHE A 13 -6.05 -0.06 14.93
N LEU A 14 -6.57 -0.92 14.04
CA LEU A 14 -6.49 -2.36 14.19
C LEU A 14 -5.05 -2.89 14.17
N GLN A 15 -4.19 -2.32 13.31
CA GLN A 15 -2.81 -2.78 13.21
C GLN A 15 -1.97 -2.41 14.45
N THR A 16 -2.24 -1.27 15.08
CA THR A 16 -1.47 -0.85 16.26
C THR A 16 -1.98 -1.51 17.55
N THR A 17 -3.25 -1.95 17.58
CA THR A 17 -3.88 -2.50 18.80
C THR A 17 -3.97 -4.02 18.85
N ILE A 18 -4.29 -4.68 17.74
CA ILE A 18 -4.70 -6.09 17.72
C ILE A 18 -3.75 -6.95 16.88
N LEU A 19 -3.34 -6.46 15.71
CA LEU A 19 -2.63 -7.27 14.74
C LEU A 19 -1.34 -6.56 14.31
N PRO A 20 -0.14 -6.99 14.76
CA PRO A 20 1.12 -6.29 14.47
C PRO A 20 1.60 -6.57 13.04
N ILE A 21 0.76 -6.26 12.05
CA ILE A 21 0.98 -6.40 10.61
C ILE A 21 0.72 -5.04 9.97
N ASP A 22 1.59 -4.61 9.06
CA ASP A 22 1.50 -3.32 8.35
C ASP A 22 0.38 -3.31 7.28
N LEU A 23 -0.87 -3.55 7.69
CA LEU A 23 -2.04 -3.63 6.81
C LEU A 23 -2.26 -2.34 6.02
N VAL A 24 -2.03 -1.18 6.64
CA VAL A 24 -2.16 0.11 5.97
C VAL A 24 -1.22 0.20 4.77
N LEU A 25 0.04 -0.19 4.95
CA LEU A 25 1.04 -0.16 3.89
C LEU A 25 0.71 -1.17 2.78
N ILE A 26 0.28 -2.39 3.15
CA ILE A 26 -0.14 -3.42 2.17
C ILE A 26 -1.28 -2.89 1.28
N ILE A 27 -2.31 -2.28 1.88
CA ILE A 27 -3.44 -1.71 1.14
C ILE A 27 -2.98 -0.59 0.21
N LEU A 28 -2.07 0.27 0.67
CA LEU A 28 -1.53 1.38 -0.14
C LEU A 28 -0.64 0.90 -1.29
N ILE A 29 0.17 -0.15 -1.07
CA ILE A 29 0.95 -0.82 -2.13
C ILE A 29 0.00 -1.38 -3.18
N CYS A 30 -0.98 -2.20 -2.76
CA CYS A 30 -1.93 -2.83 -3.68
C CYS A 30 -2.74 -1.79 -4.47
N ARG A 31 -3.20 -0.73 -3.81
CA ARG A 31 -3.94 0.35 -4.47
C ARG A 31 -3.08 1.13 -5.46
N SER A 32 -1.82 1.42 -5.09
CA SER A 32 -0.89 2.13 -5.96
C SER A 32 -0.48 1.30 -7.17
N TYR A 33 -0.50 -0.02 -7.03
CA TYR A 33 -0.29 -0.95 -8.11
C TYR A 33 -1.47 -1.00 -9.09
N ILE A 34 -2.72 -0.97 -8.60
CA ILE A 34 -3.92 -0.97 -9.45
C ILE A 34 -4.11 0.37 -10.16
N LYS A 35 -3.99 1.49 -9.43
CA LYS A 35 -4.28 2.82 -9.96
C LYS A 35 -3.24 3.84 -9.50
N VAL A 36 -2.43 4.27 -10.45
CA VAL A 36 -1.43 5.33 -10.24
C VAL A 36 -2.14 6.67 -10.03
N GLY A 37 -1.79 7.40 -8.98
CA GLY A 37 -2.33 8.73 -8.74
C GLY A 37 -1.74 9.46 -7.53
N LYS A 38 -1.74 10.80 -7.60
CA LYS A 38 -1.24 11.69 -6.53
C LYS A 38 -1.96 11.48 -5.20
N LEU A 39 -3.23 11.09 -5.24
CA LEU A 39 -4.02 10.80 -4.04
C LEU A 39 -3.40 9.68 -3.18
N ASN A 40 -2.73 8.70 -3.78
CA ASN A 40 -2.12 7.62 -3.00
C ASN A 40 -0.90 8.11 -2.22
N LEU A 41 -0.14 9.07 -2.76
CA LEU A 41 0.97 9.72 -2.05
C LEU A 41 0.45 10.53 -0.86
N ILE A 42 -0.62 11.32 -1.08
CA ILE A 42 -1.26 12.10 -0.01
C ILE A 42 -1.77 11.18 1.09
N LEU A 43 -2.43 10.07 0.73
CA LEU A 43 -2.90 9.09 1.70
C LEU A 43 -1.74 8.42 2.45
N GLY A 44 -0.67 8.07 1.74
CA GLY A 44 0.54 7.52 2.36
C GLY A 44 1.18 8.44 3.38
N PHE A 45 1.26 9.73 3.07
CA PHE A 45 1.79 10.72 4.00
C PHE A 45 0.94 10.84 5.26
N TRP A 46 -0.36 11.09 5.11
CA TRP A 46 -1.26 11.28 6.26
C TRP A 46 -1.41 10.02 7.10
N LEU A 47 -1.51 8.86 6.47
CA LEU A 47 -1.61 7.59 7.21
C LEU A 47 -0.28 7.20 7.83
N GLY A 48 0.85 7.46 7.18
CA GLY A 48 2.16 7.26 7.80
C GLY A 48 2.35 8.14 9.05
N LEU A 49 1.85 9.39 9.02
CA LEU A 49 1.80 10.24 10.22
C LEU A 49 0.87 9.68 11.29
N LEU A 50 -0.33 9.24 10.91
CA LEU A 50 -1.30 8.64 11.84
C LEU A 50 -0.72 7.39 12.52
N VAL A 51 -0.10 6.50 11.74
CA VAL A 51 0.53 5.28 12.27
C VAL A 51 1.70 5.63 13.17
N SER A 52 2.56 6.58 12.79
CA SER A 52 3.66 7.03 13.66
C SER A 52 3.14 7.54 15.01
N PHE A 53 2.04 8.30 14.96
CA PHE A 53 1.39 8.83 16.15
C PHE A 53 0.79 7.72 17.04
N LEU A 54 0.19 6.69 16.44
CA LEU A 54 -0.40 5.56 17.16
C LEU A 54 0.66 4.61 17.74
N ASP A 55 1.76 4.37 17.02
CA ASP A 55 2.87 3.49 17.45
C ASP A 55 3.89 4.21 18.35
N LEU A 56 3.67 5.48 18.68
CA LEU A 56 4.57 6.33 19.49
C LEU A 56 6.00 6.41 18.91
N THR A 57 6.14 6.24 17.59
CA THR A 57 7.42 6.38 16.90
C THR A 57 7.67 7.86 16.55
N PRO A 58 8.93 8.28 16.36
CA PRO A 58 9.25 9.65 15.99
C PRO A 58 8.46 10.09 14.75
N LEU A 59 7.61 11.10 14.97
CA LEU A 59 6.70 11.65 13.98
C LEU A 59 7.45 12.00 12.69
N GLY A 60 6.95 11.48 11.57
CA GLY A 60 7.46 11.80 10.23
C GLY A 60 8.37 10.74 9.62
N VAL A 61 9.05 9.89 10.40
CA VAL A 61 9.90 8.82 9.85
C VAL A 61 9.06 7.86 9.01
N GLN A 62 7.96 7.36 9.56
CA GLN A 62 7.09 6.42 8.85
C GLN A 62 6.35 7.09 7.69
N ALA A 63 6.01 8.37 7.80
CA ALA A 63 5.40 9.14 6.71
C ALA A 63 6.34 9.25 5.49
N VAL A 64 7.64 9.50 5.72
CA VAL A 64 8.65 9.55 4.66
C VAL A 64 8.86 8.16 4.05
N ILE A 65 8.95 7.12 4.88
CA ILE A 65 9.11 5.74 4.40
C ILE A 65 7.90 5.32 3.53
N TYR A 66 6.68 5.59 3.99
CA TYR A 66 5.46 5.27 3.25
C TYR A 66 5.41 6.02 1.90
N LEU A 67 5.77 7.31 1.88
CA LEU A 67 5.86 8.08 0.64
C LEU A 67 6.87 7.47 -0.34
N PHE A 68 8.07 7.11 0.15
CA PHE A 68 9.11 6.50 -0.65
C PHE A 68 8.64 5.17 -1.26
N ILE A 69 8.04 4.30 -0.45
CA ILE A 69 7.52 2.99 -0.89
C ILE A 69 6.41 3.17 -1.92
N ILE A 70 5.45 4.06 -1.68
CA ILE A 70 4.33 4.28 -2.61
C ILE A 70 4.85 4.86 -3.93
N GLN A 71 5.83 5.77 -3.88
CA GLN A 71 6.45 6.30 -5.08
C GLN A 71 7.16 5.20 -5.89
N LEU A 72 7.89 4.29 -5.22
CA LEU A 72 8.48 3.13 -5.87
C LEU A 72 7.43 2.25 -6.55
N VAL A 73 6.32 1.95 -5.86
CA VAL A 73 5.23 1.16 -6.45
C VAL A 73 4.65 1.85 -7.68
N GLN A 74 4.44 3.16 -7.65
CA GLN A 74 3.92 3.91 -8.80
C GLN A 74 4.87 3.93 -10.00
N VAL A 75 6.17 3.83 -9.76
CA VAL A 75 7.16 3.67 -10.84
C VAL A 75 7.12 2.24 -11.37
N LEU A 76 7.10 1.24 -10.48
CA LEU A 76 7.03 -0.18 -10.83
C LEU A 76 5.74 -0.56 -11.57
N SER A 77 4.62 0.06 -11.24
CA SER A 77 3.32 -0.19 -11.89
C SER A 77 3.25 0.28 -13.34
N LYS A 78 4.21 1.09 -13.80
CA LYS A 78 4.31 1.52 -15.21
C LYS A 78 5.02 0.48 -16.09
N PHE A 79 5.70 -0.49 -15.49
CA PHE A 79 6.36 -1.54 -16.25
C PHE A 79 5.33 -2.52 -16.84
N PRO A 80 5.61 -3.08 -18.03
CA PRO A 80 4.69 -4.01 -18.70
C PRO A 80 4.40 -5.27 -17.87
N LEU A 81 5.34 -5.65 -17.00
CA LEU A 81 5.20 -6.78 -16.07
C LEU A 81 4.09 -6.54 -15.02
N ALA A 82 3.69 -5.29 -14.76
CA ALA A 82 2.69 -4.97 -13.75
C ALA A 82 1.27 -5.48 -14.06
N GLY A 83 1.04 -6.06 -15.25
CA GLY A 83 -0.22 -6.72 -15.58
C GLY A 83 -0.47 -8.03 -14.81
N ASN A 84 0.59 -8.70 -14.34
CA ASN A 84 0.46 -9.99 -13.65
C ASN A 84 0.18 -9.79 -12.14
N SER A 85 -1.01 -10.15 -11.68
CA SER A 85 -1.41 -10.02 -10.28
C SER A 85 -0.56 -10.85 -9.31
N LEU A 86 0.08 -11.93 -9.76
CA LEU A 86 0.96 -12.74 -8.91
C LEU A 86 2.27 -12.01 -8.55
N LEU A 87 2.70 -11.05 -9.36
CA LEU A 87 3.92 -10.29 -9.09
C LEU A 87 3.79 -9.32 -7.90
N ILE A 88 2.58 -9.08 -7.39
CA ILE A 88 2.39 -8.28 -6.18
C ILE A 88 3.05 -8.91 -4.95
N VAL A 89 3.11 -10.25 -4.88
CA VAL A 89 3.71 -10.97 -3.75
C VAL A 89 5.22 -10.73 -3.67
N PRO A 90 6.04 -11.00 -4.71
CA PRO A 90 7.47 -10.71 -4.63
C PRO A 90 7.77 -9.21 -4.51
N ILE A 91 6.97 -8.34 -5.13
CA ILE A 91 7.14 -6.89 -5.00
C ILE A 91 6.85 -6.42 -3.56
N SER A 92 5.73 -6.86 -2.98
CA SER A 92 5.39 -6.51 -1.60
C SER A 92 6.40 -7.08 -0.60
N LEU A 93 6.92 -8.28 -0.83
CA LEU A 93 7.98 -8.85 -0.01
C LEU A 93 9.21 -7.94 0.04
N ILE A 94 9.69 -7.47 -1.12
CA ILE A 94 10.83 -6.54 -1.18
C ILE A 94 10.49 -5.22 -0.47
N LEU A 95 9.33 -4.63 -0.75
CA LEU A 95 8.95 -3.32 -0.21
C LEU A 95 8.71 -3.34 1.30
N LEU A 96 8.09 -4.40 1.82
CA LEU A 96 7.88 -4.59 3.26
C LEU A 96 9.19 -4.90 3.97
N SER A 97 10.08 -5.67 3.35
CA SER A 97 11.46 -5.85 3.85
C SER A 97 12.18 -4.52 3.96
N LEU A 98 12.08 -3.66 2.94
CA LEU A 98 12.65 -2.32 2.96
C LEU A 98 12.03 -1.45 4.06
N ASN A 99 10.70 -1.49 4.23
CA ASN A 99 10.01 -0.77 5.32
C ASN A 99 10.61 -1.13 6.69
N HIS A 100 10.65 -2.42 6.99
CA HIS A 100 11.20 -2.90 8.26
C HIS A 100 12.68 -2.54 8.43
N PHE A 101 13.48 -2.66 7.37
CA PHE A 101 14.89 -2.28 7.40
C PHE A 101 15.10 -0.79 7.71
N PHE A 102 14.32 0.11 7.10
CA PHE A 102 14.42 1.54 7.39
C PHE A 102 13.95 1.88 8.80
N ILE A 103 12.89 1.23 9.29
CA ILE A 103 12.40 1.41 10.66
C ILE A 103 13.45 0.91 11.66
N SER A 104 14.05 -0.27 11.43
CA SER A 104 15.08 -0.82 12.31
C SER A 104 16.34 0.04 12.34
N LEU A 105 16.72 0.62 11.19
CA LEU A 105 17.83 1.56 11.09
C LEU A 105 17.55 2.83 11.90
N ALA A 106 16.33 3.39 11.80
CA ALA A 106 15.93 4.59 12.53
C ALA A 106 15.81 4.36 14.04
N ALA A 107 15.28 3.20 14.44
CA ALA A 107 15.09 2.83 15.84
C ALA A 107 16.36 2.24 16.50
N GLN A 108 17.44 2.02 15.74
CA GLN A 108 18.67 1.35 16.20
C GLN A 108 18.41 -0.02 16.86
N THR A 109 17.42 -0.76 16.36
CA THR A 109 17.02 -2.07 16.90
C THR A 109 17.29 -3.18 15.89
N THR A 110 17.58 -4.39 16.38
CA THR A 110 17.68 -5.59 15.55
C THR A 110 16.30 -6.24 15.42
N THR A 111 15.61 -5.98 14.30
CA THR A 111 14.30 -6.57 14.04
C THR A 111 14.42 -7.94 13.36
N GLN A 112 13.71 -8.95 13.89
CA GLN A 112 13.50 -10.21 13.17
C GLN A 112 12.56 -9.96 11.98
N LEU A 113 13.13 -9.93 10.77
CA LEU A 113 12.39 -9.69 9.52
C LEU A 113 11.49 -10.88 9.14
N PHE A 114 12.00 -12.09 9.34
CA PHE A 114 11.32 -13.33 9.01
C PHE A 114 10.87 -14.02 10.31
N PRO A 115 9.65 -14.58 10.38
CA PRO A 115 8.74 -14.92 9.27
C PRO A 115 7.70 -13.84 8.91
N LYS A 116 7.62 -12.74 9.68
CA LYS A 116 6.55 -11.74 9.57
C LYS A 116 6.34 -11.24 8.13
N VAL A 117 7.41 -10.79 7.46
CA VAL A 117 7.32 -10.22 6.10
C VAL A 117 6.78 -11.21 5.06
N ILE A 118 7.03 -12.51 5.24
CA ILE A 118 6.50 -13.55 4.34
C ILE A 118 4.98 -13.61 4.45
N VAL A 119 4.45 -13.58 5.67
CA VAL A 119 3.00 -13.59 5.89
C VAL A 119 2.35 -12.33 5.32
N GLU A 120 2.95 -11.16 5.55
CA GLU A 120 2.46 -9.89 5.02
C GLU A 120 2.45 -9.84 3.49
N SER A 121 3.51 -10.36 2.86
CA SER A 121 3.59 -10.43 1.39
C SER A 121 2.59 -11.42 0.80
N LEU A 122 2.34 -12.55 1.46
CA LEU A 122 1.28 -13.48 1.05
C LEU A 122 -0.12 -12.84 1.20
N LEU A 123 -0.34 -12.06 2.25
CA LEU A 123 -1.59 -11.31 2.47
C LEU A 123 -1.82 -10.21 1.43
N SER A 124 -0.79 -9.73 0.74
CA SER A 124 -0.95 -8.72 -0.32
C SER A 124 -1.84 -9.20 -1.46
N LEU A 125 -1.82 -10.50 -1.78
CA LEU A 125 -2.59 -11.08 -2.87
C LEU A 125 -4.11 -11.07 -2.60
N PRO A 126 -4.63 -11.61 -1.49
CA PRO A 126 -6.06 -11.51 -1.17
C PRO A 126 -6.50 -10.05 -0.99
N VAL A 127 -5.67 -9.19 -0.40
CA VAL A 127 -5.96 -7.74 -0.28
C VAL A 127 -6.10 -7.09 -1.66
N LEU A 128 -5.24 -7.44 -2.61
CA LEU A 128 -5.32 -6.94 -3.99
C LEU A 128 -6.63 -7.33 -4.68
N TYR A 129 -7.09 -8.57 -4.55
CA TYR A 129 -8.37 -8.98 -5.12
C TYR A 129 -9.56 -8.29 -4.46
N LEU A 130 -9.55 -8.16 -3.12
CA LEU A 130 -10.58 -7.41 -2.40
C LEU A 130 -10.64 -5.95 -2.85
N LEU A 131 -9.48 -5.30 -3.03
CA LEU A 131 -9.39 -3.94 -3.54
C LEU A 131 -9.89 -3.83 -4.98
N ARG A 132 -9.56 -4.78 -5.87
CA ARG A 132 -10.09 -4.78 -7.25
C ARG A 132 -11.61 -4.87 -7.27
N LEU A 133 -12.19 -5.81 -6.51
CA LEU A 133 -13.64 -5.96 -6.39
C LEU A 133 -14.31 -4.69 -5.83
N TRP A 134 -13.67 -4.05 -4.86
CA TRP A 134 -14.14 -2.81 -4.29
C TRP A 134 -14.04 -1.65 -5.30
N GLU A 135 -12.93 -1.51 -6.02
CA GLU A 135 -12.76 -0.47 -7.04
C GLU A 135 -13.76 -0.63 -8.18
N ASP A 136 -14.02 -1.86 -8.64
CA ASP A 136 -15.01 -2.12 -9.70
C ASP A 136 -16.45 -1.78 -9.27
N ARG A 137 -16.81 -1.93 -7.98
CA ARG A 137 -18.14 -1.52 -7.48
C ARG A 137 -18.29 -0.02 -7.25
N PHE A 138 -17.24 0.64 -6.73
CA PHE A 138 -17.35 2.02 -6.25
C PHE A 138 -16.81 3.07 -7.24
N PHE A 139 -16.13 2.66 -8.31
CA PHE A 139 -15.73 3.55 -9.40
C PHE A 139 -16.42 3.17 -10.70
N VAL A 140 -17.31 4.05 -11.16
CA VAL A 140 -17.86 3.99 -12.52
C VAL A 140 -16.72 4.20 -13.51
N ARG A 141 -16.36 3.15 -14.27
CA ARG A 141 -15.43 3.30 -15.40
C ARG A 141 -16.11 4.22 -16.41
N LYS A 142 -15.44 5.30 -16.81
CA LYS A 142 -15.90 6.07 -17.98
C LYS A 142 -15.83 5.12 -19.17
N GLU A 143 -16.98 4.74 -19.71
CA GLU A 143 -17.05 3.92 -20.91
C GLU A 143 -16.20 4.57 -22.00
N ILE A 144 -15.21 3.83 -22.51
CA ILE A 144 -14.41 4.26 -23.65
C ILE A 144 -15.35 4.18 -24.85
N ARG A 145 -16.03 5.28 -25.18
CA ARG A 145 -16.74 5.40 -26.45
C ARG A 145 -15.70 5.41 -27.55
N LEU A 146 -15.46 4.26 -28.18
CA LEU A 146 -14.71 4.17 -29.43
C LEU A 146 -15.43 5.06 -30.44
N LYS A 147 -14.84 6.22 -30.76
CA LYS A 147 -15.30 7.10 -31.81
C LYS A 147 -14.98 6.37 -33.12
N ILE A 148 -15.95 5.62 -33.64
CA ILE A 148 -15.84 4.98 -34.96
C ILE A 148 -15.69 6.14 -35.96
N ALA A 149 -14.47 6.40 -36.41
CA ALA A 149 -14.22 7.27 -37.54
C ALA A 149 -14.71 6.52 -38.79
N LYS A 150 -15.89 6.88 -39.29
CA LYS A 150 -16.26 6.55 -40.66
C LYS A 150 -15.34 7.34 -41.58
N HIS A 151 -14.52 6.64 -42.34
CA HIS A 151 -13.93 7.15 -43.58
C HIS A 151 -14.07 6.08 -44.65
#